data_AF-A0AAV1Q3B1-F1
#
_entry.id   AF-A0AAV1Q3B1-F1
#
_cell.length_a   1.000
_cell.length_b   1.000
_cell.length_c   1.000
_cell.angle_alpha   90.00
_cell.angle_beta   90.00
_cell.angle_gamma   90.00
#
_symmetry.space_group_name_H-M   'P 1'
#
loop_
_entity.id
_entity.type
_entity.pdbx_description
1 polymer ?
#
loop_
_entity_poly.entity_id
_entity_poly.type
_entity_poly.pdbx_seq_one_letter_code
_entity_poly.pdbx_strand_id
1 'polypeptide(L)'
;MELYTGLQRLTIMNCNLRVIQARAFAQNQHLRYINLSKNPLTTLSWQLFQHLQLSELRLDGVVFDCGCDIRWIQLWQQRGEAGLHTQELYCRNGASKIRLHNMYIHNCDLPEISVSHSSALVMEGDNVTVSCNGSGSPLPEVDWTVSGLHSINTHLSNVYWPNIHSINLTLFNISRDDNNFQLTCIAENVVGMTNYSIQLNVQFPPVILRLAEPEQRHDTCIEFTVRGYPHPKLRWFYKQKEILQNDYIRTEMDFYQDYLEGCLTFQNPTHINNGNYTLEASNPLGTVTKTVYGHFLFAPEIDEVTTTPSDGGSGRPDEDSFGVSIAVGLAGFACVLLLVLFVLINKYGRRSKFGMKGPVAVISGEEDSASPLHHVNHGIITPCTLDAGPDAVVIGMTRIPVVENPQYFRHGHNCNKPTTLVQHIKRRDIILKRELGEGAFGKVFLAECYNLSPTKDKMLVAVKTLKDPNLSARKDFQREAELLTNLQHDHIVKFYGVCVDGDPLIMVFEYMKHGDLNKFLRAHGPDAMILVDGQPLQSNGELGLSQMLHIATQIASGMVYLGSQHFVHRDLATRNCLVGNGLLVKIGDFGMSRDIYSSDYYRER
;
A
#
# COMPACT_ATOMS: atom_id res chain seq x y z
N MET A 1 23.16 -23.00 -28.04
CA MET A 1 23.76 -21.68 -27.77
C MET A 1 22.93 -21.08 -26.65
N GLU A 2 23.43 -21.14 -25.40
CA GLU A 2 22.69 -20.63 -24.24
C GLU A 2 22.57 -19.11 -24.35
N LEU A 3 21.32 -18.62 -24.34
CA LEU A 3 21.04 -17.18 -24.38
C LEU A 3 21.32 -16.62 -22.98
N TYR A 4 22.25 -15.66 -22.90
CA TYR A 4 22.56 -14.95 -21.66
C TYR A 4 21.43 -13.97 -21.31
N THR A 5 20.34 -14.46 -20.71
CA THR A 5 19.12 -13.66 -20.46
C THR A 5 19.25 -12.68 -19.29
N GLY A 6 20.30 -12.76 -18.47
CA GLY A 6 20.53 -11.91 -17.28
C GLY A 6 21.60 -10.82 -17.44
N LEU A 7 22.09 -10.56 -18.65
CA LEU A 7 23.20 -9.62 -18.87
C LEU A 7 22.79 -8.18 -18.53
N GLN A 8 23.49 -7.55 -17.58
CA GLN A 8 23.24 -6.15 -17.17
C GLN A 8 24.25 -5.15 -17.74
N ARG A 9 25.48 -5.60 -18.02
CA ARG A 9 26.57 -4.76 -18.53
C ARG A 9 27.16 -5.39 -19.78
N LEU A 10 27.18 -4.64 -20.87
CA LEU A 10 27.76 -5.06 -22.14
C LEU A 10 28.86 -4.06 -22.55
N THR A 11 30.04 -4.57 -22.89
CA THR A 11 31.15 -3.76 -23.40
C THR A 11 31.64 -4.37 -24.71
N ILE A 12 31.53 -3.60 -25.78
CA ILE A 12 32.04 -3.93 -27.11
C ILE A 12 32.85 -2.72 -27.55
N MET A 13 34.16 -2.72 -27.28
CA MET A 13 35.04 -1.58 -27.55
C MET A 13 36.24 -1.99 -28.38
N ASN A 14 36.64 -1.15 -29.33
CA ASN A 14 37.82 -1.38 -30.18
C ASN A 14 37.77 -2.72 -30.96
N CYS A 15 36.58 -3.10 -31.44
CA CYS A 15 36.36 -4.36 -32.17
C CYS A 15 36.10 -4.16 -33.67
N ASN A 16 36.29 -2.94 -34.19
CA ASN A 16 35.97 -2.56 -35.58
C ASN A 16 34.49 -2.82 -35.93
N LEU A 17 33.59 -2.69 -34.94
CA LEU A 17 32.14 -2.81 -35.13
C LEU A 17 31.63 -1.61 -35.95
N ARG A 18 30.91 -1.87 -37.04
CA ARG A 18 30.44 -0.83 -37.97
C ARG A 18 28.93 -0.65 -38.01
N VAL A 19 28.18 -1.74 -37.82
CA VAL A 19 26.72 -1.76 -37.93
C VAL A 19 26.17 -2.65 -36.82
N ILE A 20 25.08 -2.21 -36.21
CA ILE A 20 24.32 -2.97 -35.21
C ILE A 20 22.88 -3.06 -35.71
N GLN A 21 22.34 -4.27 -35.82
CA GLN A 21 20.95 -4.47 -36.26
C GLN A 21 19.97 -4.03 -35.18
N ALA A 22 18.85 -3.40 -35.55
CA ALA A 22 17.87 -2.78 -34.65
C ALA A 22 17.35 -3.67 -33.50
N ARG A 23 17.40 -5.01 -33.64
CA ARG A 23 16.95 -5.96 -32.61
C ARG A 23 18.08 -6.65 -31.83
N ALA A 24 19.31 -6.19 -31.96
CA ALA A 24 20.49 -6.84 -31.38
C ALA A 24 20.38 -7.06 -29.85
N PHE A 25 19.68 -6.18 -29.14
CA PHE A 25 19.51 -6.26 -27.67
C PHE A 25 18.10 -6.68 -27.23
N ALA A 26 17.22 -7.08 -28.16
CA ALA A 26 15.81 -7.37 -27.84
C ALA A 26 15.63 -8.51 -26.82
N GLN A 27 16.56 -9.46 -26.78
CA GLN A 27 16.53 -10.60 -25.84
C GLN A 27 17.23 -10.31 -24.50
N ASN A 28 17.82 -9.12 -24.33
CA ASN A 28 18.59 -8.74 -23.14
C ASN A 28 17.94 -7.56 -22.41
N GLN A 29 16.69 -7.74 -21.97
CA GLN A 29 15.88 -6.68 -21.35
C GLN A 29 16.46 -6.10 -20.05
N HIS A 30 17.41 -6.79 -19.42
CA HIS A 30 18.06 -6.35 -18.18
C HIS A 30 19.32 -5.50 -18.40
N LEU A 31 19.71 -5.20 -19.65
CA LEU A 31 20.85 -4.33 -19.92
C LEU A 31 20.62 -2.92 -19.37
N ARG A 32 21.55 -2.47 -18.53
CA ARG A 32 21.58 -1.13 -17.92
C ARG A 32 22.78 -0.32 -18.39
N TYR A 33 23.87 -1.00 -18.74
CA TYR A 33 25.13 -0.38 -19.16
C TYR A 33 25.56 -0.96 -20.51
N ILE A 34 25.76 -0.09 -21.50
CA ILE A 34 26.28 -0.46 -22.80
C ILE A 34 27.45 0.45 -23.16
N ASN A 35 28.59 -0.15 -23.48
CA ASN A 35 29.77 0.58 -23.95
C ASN A 35 30.14 0.15 -25.37
N LEU A 36 30.00 1.08 -26.32
CA LEU A 36 30.33 0.92 -27.75
C LEU A 36 31.51 1.80 -28.18
N SER A 37 32.23 2.38 -27.21
CA SER A 37 33.31 3.34 -27.44
C SER A 37 34.41 2.82 -28.38
N LYS A 38 35.06 3.74 -29.09
CA LYS A 38 36.20 3.47 -29.98
C LYS A 38 35.92 2.46 -31.11
N ASN A 39 34.66 2.33 -31.53
CA ASN A 39 34.31 1.60 -32.75
C ASN A 39 34.02 2.57 -33.90
N PRO A 40 34.27 2.18 -35.16
CA PRO A 40 33.97 2.99 -36.33
C PRO A 40 32.48 2.91 -36.73
N LEU A 41 31.59 3.19 -35.78
CA LEU A 41 30.16 3.34 -36.03
C LEU A 41 29.90 4.71 -36.67
N THR A 42 29.16 4.74 -37.78
CA THR A 42 28.78 5.98 -38.46
C THR A 42 27.36 6.44 -38.11
N THR A 43 26.50 5.50 -37.72
CA THR A 43 25.12 5.75 -37.29
C THR A 43 24.70 4.73 -36.23
N LEU A 44 23.63 5.04 -35.50
CA LEU A 44 23.06 4.18 -34.47
C LEU A 44 21.56 4.49 -34.35
N SER A 45 20.70 3.47 -34.45
CA SER A 45 19.25 3.66 -34.30
C SER A 45 18.83 3.66 -32.83
N TRP A 46 17.94 4.57 -32.43
CA TRP A 46 17.37 4.60 -31.09
C TRP A 46 16.54 3.35 -30.76
N GLN A 47 15.99 2.67 -31.78
CA GLN A 47 15.18 1.45 -31.63
C GLN A 47 15.95 0.30 -30.97
N LEU A 48 17.29 0.32 -31.04
CA LEU A 48 18.16 -0.62 -30.31
C LEU A 48 17.91 -0.60 -28.80
N PHE A 49 17.49 0.55 -28.28
CA PHE A 49 17.41 0.84 -26.85
C PHE A 49 15.97 1.00 -26.36
N GLN A 50 14.97 0.92 -27.24
CA GLN A 50 13.56 1.24 -26.92
C GLN A 50 12.96 0.39 -25.78
N HIS A 51 13.45 -0.84 -25.59
CA HIS A 51 13.00 -1.75 -24.54
C HIS A 51 13.96 -1.81 -23.35
N LEU A 52 15.02 -1.00 -23.35
CA LEU A 52 16.06 -1.00 -22.32
C LEU A 52 15.94 0.23 -21.45
N GLN A 53 16.03 0.03 -20.14
CA GLN A 53 16.10 1.12 -19.18
C GLN A 53 17.58 1.44 -18.87
N LEU A 54 18.29 1.97 -19.88
CA LEU A 54 19.73 2.23 -19.78
C LEU A 54 20.03 3.31 -18.73
N SER A 55 20.94 2.99 -17.83
CA SER A 55 21.56 3.95 -16.92
C SER A 55 22.72 4.67 -17.60
N GLU A 56 23.48 3.97 -18.45
CA GLU A 56 24.66 4.53 -19.10
C GLU A 56 24.90 3.93 -20.49
N LEU A 57 25.08 4.80 -21.49
CA LEU A 57 25.48 4.47 -22.86
C LEU A 57 26.79 5.20 -23.17
N ARG A 58 27.87 4.46 -23.37
CA ARG A 58 29.21 5.01 -23.65
C ARG A 58 29.54 4.94 -25.13
N LEU A 59 29.74 6.11 -25.74
CA LEU A 59 30.01 6.32 -27.17
C LEU A 59 31.32 7.09 -27.41
N ASP A 60 32.18 7.22 -26.40
CA ASP A 60 33.43 7.95 -26.50
C ASP A 60 34.32 7.50 -27.67
N GLY A 61 34.83 8.46 -28.43
CA GLY A 61 35.69 8.19 -29.58
C GLY A 61 34.97 7.64 -30.82
N VAL A 62 33.64 7.48 -30.77
CA VAL A 62 32.81 7.27 -31.96
C VAL A 62 32.62 8.62 -32.67
N VAL A 63 32.69 8.61 -34.00
CA VAL A 63 32.44 9.80 -34.84
C VAL A 63 31.35 9.45 -35.82
N PHE A 64 30.15 9.98 -35.58
CA PHE A 64 28.98 9.74 -36.43
C PHE A 64 29.04 10.57 -37.71
N ASP A 65 28.24 10.23 -38.71
CA ASP A 65 27.96 11.13 -39.83
C ASP A 65 26.81 12.07 -39.43
N CYS A 66 26.98 13.39 -39.61
CA CYS A 66 25.95 14.34 -39.20
C CYS A 66 24.68 14.13 -40.04
N GLY A 67 23.57 13.81 -39.38
CA GLY A 67 22.33 13.44 -40.04
C GLY A 67 21.15 13.39 -39.07
N CYS A 68 19.95 13.20 -39.61
CA CYS A 68 18.74 13.14 -38.81
C CYS A 68 18.63 11.86 -37.97
N ASP A 69 19.23 10.78 -38.45
CA ASP A 69 19.35 9.47 -37.82
C ASP A 69 20.10 9.46 -36.48
N ILE A 70 20.92 10.47 -36.21
CA ILE A 70 21.62 10.64 -34.92
C ILE A 70 21.08 11.80 -34.08
N ARG A 71 20.01 12.46 -34.52
CA ARG A 71 19.37 13.58 -33.79
C ARG A 71 18.90 13.15 -32.40
N TRP A 72 18.44 11.91 -32.25
CA TRP A 72 18.04 11.35 -30.96
C TRP A 72 19.19 11.35 -29.93
N ILE A 73 20.43 11.10 -30.35
CA ILE A 73 21.63 11.14 -29.49
C ILE A 73 21.86 12.56 -28.98
N GLN A 74 21.68 13.55 -29.86
CA GLN A 74 21.77 14.96 -29.50
C GLN A 74 20.69 15.35 -28.47
N LEU A 75 19.45 14.89 -28.67
CA LEU A 75 18.35 15.13 -27.74
C LEU A 75 18.60 14.46 -26.37
N TRP A 76 19.07 13.22 -26.35
CA TRP A 76 19.42 12.51 -25.11
C TRP A 76 20.57 13.20 -24.37
N GLN A 77 21.58 13.68 -25.10
CA GLN A 77 22.68 14.45 -24.52
C GLN A 77 22.19 15.75 -23.87
N GLN A 78 21.23 16.45 -24.49
CA GLN A 78 20.62 17.68 -23.95
C GLN A 78 19.73 17.41 -22.74
N ARG A 79 18.99 16.29 -22.73
CA ARG A 79 18.08 15.89 -21.64
C ARG A 79 18.79 15.20 -20.48
N GLY A 80 20.05 14.81 -20.65
CA GLY A 80 20.82 14.08 -19.63
C GLY A 80 20.57 12.57 -19.60
N GLU A 81 19.94 12.00 -20.63
CA GLU A 81 19.57 10.58 -20.69
C GLU A 81 20.80 9.66 -20.87
N ALA A 82 20.76 8.48 -20.23
CA ALA A 82 21.79 7.44 -20.31
C ALA A 82 23.24 7.93 -20.12
N GLY A 83 23.47 8.98 -19.32
CA GLY A 83 24.81 9.51 -19.05
C GLY A 83 25.51 10.18 -20.23
N LEU A 84 24.82 10.43 -21.35
CA LEU A 84 25.42 10.99 -22.57
C LEU A 84 25.89 12.45 -22.41
N HIS A 85 25.27 13.21 -21.49
CA HIS A 85 25.64 14.58 -21.19
C HIS A 85 27.07 14.73 -20.64
N THR A 86 27.65 13.65 -20.09
CA THR A 86 29.02 13.64 -19.56
C THR A 86 30.09 13.42 -20.63
N GLN A 87 29.70 13.09 -21.86
CA GLN A 87 30.59 12.69 -22.95
C GLN A 87 30.70 13.79 -24.00
N GLU A 88 31.89 13.97 -24.58
CA GLU A 88 32.08 14.84 -25.74
C GLU A 88 31.87 14.04 -27.04
N LEU A 89 30.67 14.15 -27.60
CA LEU A 89 30.27 13.45 -28.84
C LEU A 89 30.47 14.35 -30.07
N TYR A 90 30.79 13.73 -31.20
CA TYR A 90 31.13 14.42 -32.44
C TYR A 90 30.44 13.79 -33.65
N CYS A 91 30.15 14.61 -34.66
CA CYS A 91 29.73 14.13 -35.97
C CYS A 91 30.55 14.78 -37.10
N ARG A 92 30.60 14.13 -38.26
CA ARG A 92 31.27 14.57 -39.47
C ARG A 92 30.28 15.26 -40.40
N ASN A 93 30.56 16.52 -40.72
CA ASN A 93 29.84 17.30 -41.73
C ASN A 93 30.79 17.60 -42.89
N GLY A 94 30.71 16.80 -43.96
CA GLY A 94 31.67 16.82 -45.06
C GLY A 94 33.09 16.50 -44.60
N ALA A 95 34.03 17.44 -44.77
CA ALA A 95 35.41 17.30 -44.30
C ALA A 95 35.63 17.77 -42.84
N SER A 96 34.63 18.41 -42.24
CA SER A 96 34.74 19.02 -40.90
C SER A 96 34.19 18.09 -39.81
N LYS A 97 34.84 18.12 -38.64
CA LYS A 97 34.37 17.45 -37.42
C LYS A 97 33.79 18.50 -36.49
N ILE A 98 32.51 18.38 -36.15
CA ILE A 98 31.82 19.29 -35.25
C ILE A 98 31.34 18.54 -34.01
N ARG A 99 31.14 19.27 -32.90
CA ARG A 99 30.53 18.71 -31.70
C ARG A 99 29.04 18.44 -31.96
N LEU A 100 28.53 17.33 -31.43
CA LEU A 100 27.16 16.89 -31.67
C LEU A 100 26.12 17.93 -31.22
N HIS A 101 26.37 18.64 -30.12
CA HIS A 101 25.48 19.71 -29.65
C HIS A 101 25.33 20.88 -30.65
N ASN A 102 26.31 21.10 -31.53
CA ASN A 102 26.28 22.13 -32.59
C ASN A 102 25.65 21.63 -33.89
N MET A 103 25.22 20.37 -33.95
CA MET A 103 24.55 19.84 -35.14
C MET A 103 23.18 20.50 -35.30
N TYR A 104 22.89 20.97 -36.52
CA TYR A 104 21.60 21.53 -36.88
C TYR A 104 21.16 20.94 -38.21
N ILE A 105 20.04 20.21 -38.19
CA ILE A 105 19.43 19.58 -39.36
C ILE A 105 18.04 20.19 -39.51
N HIS A 106 17.74 20.76 -40.68
CA HIS A 106 16.42 21.33 -40.96
C HIS A 106 15.34 20.24 -40.97
N ASN A 107 14.17 20.54 -40.40
CA ASN A 107 12.99 19.67 -40.40
C ASN A 107 13.33 18.24 -39.96
N CYS A 108 13.93 18.12 -38.78
CA CYS A 108 14.36 16.85 -38.20
C CYS A 108 14.13 16.89 -36.68
N ASP A 109 12.92 16.55 -36.27
CA ASP A 109 12.51 16.51 -34.86
C ASP A 109 11.57 15.32 -34.61
N LEU A 110 11.14 15.16 -33.35
CA LEU A 110 10.19 14.13 -32.94
C LEU A 110 8.84 14.33 -33.67
N PRO A 111 8.09 13.24 -33.93
CA PRO A 111 6.80 13.34 -34.58
C PRO A 111 5.74 13.96 -33.66
N GLU A 112 4.84 14.73 -34.23
CA GLU A 112 3.70 15.35 -33.55
C GLU A 112 2.44 14.52 -33.78
N ILE A 113 1.65 14.30 -32.72
CA ILE A 113 0.40 13.53 -32.81
C ILE A 113 -0.79 14.46 -32.60
N SER A 114 -1.77 14.34 -33.49
CA SER A 114 -3.09 14.95 -33.38
C SER A 114 -4.16 13.86 -33.43
N VAL A 115 -5.12 13.89 -32.49
CA VAL A 115 -6.22 12.92 -32.43
C VAL A 115 -7.56 13.59 -32.63
N SER A 116 -8.54 12.83 -33.12
CA SER A 116 -9.92 13.34 -33.32
C SER A 116 -10.64 13.66 -32.00
N HIS A 117 -10.39 12.90 -30.93
CA HIS A 117 -11.10 12.99 -29.67
C HIS A 117 -10.13 12.83 -28.49
N SER A 118 -10.36 13.53 -27.38
CA SER A 118 -9.61 13.34 -26.13
C SER A 118 -10.17 12.19 -25.28
N SER A 119 -11.45 11.86 -25.43
CA SER A 119 -12.13 10.71 -24.81
C SER A 119 -13.31 10.27 -25.67
N ALA A 120 -13.59 8.96 -25.70
CA ALA A 120 -14.75 8.39 -26.38
C ALA A 120 -15.72 7.81 -25.34
N LEU A 121 -17.00 8.21 -25.41
CA LEU A 121 -18.08 7.68 -24.59
C LEU A 121 -19.05 6.92 -25.49
N VAL A 122 -19.23 5.63 -25.25
CA VAL A 122 -19.96 4.73 -26.14
C VAL A 122 -20.81 3.75 -25.34
N MET A 123 -21.95 3.30 -25.86
CA MET A 123 -22.73 2.24 -25.22
C MET A 123 -22.18 0.86 -25.60
N GLU A 124 -22.34 -0.13 -24.72
CA GLU A 124 -21.99 -1.51 -25.03
C GLU A 124 -22.72 -2.00 -26.29
N GLY A 125 -21.98 -2.69 -27.16
CA GLY A 125 -22.48 -3.22 -28.43
C GLY A 125 -22.47 -2.23 -29.60
N ASP A 126 -22.26 -0.94 -29.35
CA ASP A 126 -22.11 0.07 -30.40
C ASP A 126 -20.71 0.02 -31.05
N ASN A 127 -20.53 0.84 -32.10
CA ASN A 127 -19.31 0.96 -32.86
C ASN A 127 -18.74 2.37 -32.68
N VAL A 128 -17.41 2.51 -32.59
CA VAL A 128 -16.75 3.81 -32.54
C VAL A 128 -15.53 3.84 -33.45
N THR A 129 -15.28 4.98 -34.09
CA THR A 129 -14.06 5.20 -34.87
C THR A 129 -13.28 6.36 -34.28
N VAL A 130 -12.01 6.11 -33.96
CA VAL A 130 -11.07 7.12 -33.49
C VAL A 130 -9.94 7.26 -34.51
N SER A 131 -9.60 8.49 -34.87
CA SER A 131 -8.48 8.79 -35.77
C SER A 131 -7.30 9.36 -35.00
N CYS A 132 -6.10 8.93 -35.39
CA CYS A 132 -4.82 9.48 -34.97
C CYS A 132 -4.03 9.89 -36.20
N ASN A 133 -3.49 11.09 -36.17
CA ASN A 133 -2.73 11.68 -37.25
C ASN A 133 -1.36 12.12 -36.74
N GLY A 134 -0.32 11.43 -37.21
CA GLY A 134 1.07 11.77 -36.95
C GLY A 134 1.63 12.67 -38.05
N SER A 135 2.10 13.85 -37.69
CA SER A 135 2.80 14.78 -38.57
C SER A 135 4.27 14.89 -38.20
N GLY A 136 5.15 14.90 -39.19
CA GLY A 136 6.58 15.06 -38.95
C GLY A 136 7.40 15.01 -40.22
N SER A 137 8.62 15.52 -40.12
CA SER A 137 9.66 15.33 -41.12
C SER A 137 10.89 14.83 -40.35
N PRO A 138 11.40 13.62 -40.61
CA PRO A 138 10.90 12.61 -41.57
C PRO A 138 9.50 12.07 -41.24
N LEU A 139 8.78 11.60 -42.28
CA LEU A 139 7.43 11.03 -42.17
C LEU A 139 7.38 9.95 -41.08
N PRO A 140 6.50 10.08 -40.07
CA PRO A 140 6.37 9.05 -39.05
C PRO A 140 5.54 7.84 -39.49
N GLU A 141 5.89 6.68 -38.94
CA GLU A 141 5.04 5.50 -38.90
C GLU A 141 4.09 5.61 -37.71
N VAL A 142 2.79 5.41 -37.94
CA VAL A 142 1.75 5.66 -36.93
C VAL A 142 0.90 4.41 -36.78
N ASP A 143 0.68 3.99 -35.54
CA ASP A 143 -0.14 2.82 -35.22
C ASP A 143 -0.85 2.95 -33.87
N TRP A 144 -1.89 2.14 -33.67
CA TRP A 144 -2.63 2.03 -32.41
C TRP A 144 -2.21 0.79 -31.63
N THR A 145 -1.93 0.95 -30.34
CA THR A 145 -1.73 -0.19 -29.46
C THR A 145 -3.08 -0.78 -29.04
N VAL A 146 -3.40 -1.96 -29.56
CA VAL A 146 -4.64 -2.70 -29.23
C VAL A 146 -4.38 -3.92 -28.33
N SER A 147 -3.20 -3.99 -27.71
CA SER A 147 -2.84 -5.09 -26.81
C SER A 147 -3.74 -5.10 -25.57
N GLY A 148 -4.48 -6.18 -25.36
CA GLY A 148 -5.40 -6.33 -24.23
C GLY A 148 -6.83 -5.82 -24.47
N LEU A 149 -7.14 -5.35 -25.68
CA LEU A 149 -8.50 -4.95 -26.07
C LEU A 149 -9.35 -6.18 -26.40
N HIS A 150 -10.56 -6.26 -25.84
CA HIS A 150 -11.49 -7.37 -26.07
C HIS A 150 -12.37 -7.15 -27.30
N SER A 151 -12.64 -5.88 -27.65
CA SER A 151 -13.45 -5.50 -28.80
C SER A 151 -12.77 -5.81 -30.14
N ILE A 152 -13.58 -6.18 -31.12
CA ILE A 152 -13.12 -6.40 -32.50
C ILE A 152 -12.69 -5.05 -33.07
N ASN A 153 -11.51 -5.01 -33.68
CA ASN A 153 -10.92 -3.78 -34.20
C ASN A 153 -10.44 -3.93 -35.65
N THR A 154 -10.46 -2.81 -36.37
CA THR A 154 -9.86 -2.70 -37.70
C THR A 154 -9.07 -1.41 -37.82
N HIS A 155 -7.92 -1.48 -38.48
CA HIS A 155 -7.02 -0.35 -38.69
C HIS A 155 -7.08 0.06 -40.17
N LEU A 156 -7.37 1.33 -40.43
CA LEU A 156 -7.33 1.91 -41.77
C LEU A 156 -6.28 3.02 -41.82
N SER A 157 -5.12 2.72 -42.41
CA SER A 157 -4.00 3.65 -42.57
C SER A 157 -4.08 4.43 -43.89
N ASN A 158 -3.91 5.74 -43.82
CA ASN A 158 -3.82 6.65 -44.95
C ASN A 158 -2.54 7.50 -44.82
N VAL A 159 -1.66 7.40 -45.82
CA VAL A 159 -0.39 8.12 -45.84
C VAL A 159 -0.46 9.31 -46.80
N TYR A 160 -0.37 10.52 -46.26
CA TYR A 160 -0.33 11.78 -47.01
C TYR A 160 1.11 12.29 -47.09
N TRP A 161 1.83 11.83 -48.11
CA TRP A 161 3.21 12.22 -48.37
C TRP A 161 3.35 13.74 -48.59
N PRO A 162 4.43 14.38 -48.08
CA PRO A 162 5.59 13.78 -47.43
C PRO A 162 5.58 13.81 -45.89
N ASN A 163 4.58 14.38 -45.22
CA ASN A 163 4.71 14.77 -43.81
C ASN A 163 3.67 14.16 -42.86
N ILE A 164 2.61 13.52 -43.36
CA ILE A 164 1.43 13.18 -42.56
C ILE A 164 1.08 11.69 -42.76
N HIS A 165 0.92 10.95 -41.67
CA HIS A 165 0.43 9.58 -41.66
C HIS A 165 -0.74 9.49 -40.67
N SER A 166 -1.92 9.17 -41.19
CA SER A 166 -3.16 9.08 -40.43
C SER A 166 -3.66 7.64 -40.35
N ILE A 167 -4.10 7.20 -39.19
CA ILE A 167 -4.66 5.87 -38.96
C ILE A 167 -5.96 5.95 -38.18
N ASN A 168 -7.01 5.37 -38.75
CA ASN A 168 -8.32 5.26 -38.15
C ASN A 168 -8.48 3.87 -37.53
N LEU A 169 -8.81 3.83 -36.24
CA LEU A 169 -9.16 2.63 -35.51
C LEU A 169 -10.67 2.58 -35.34
N THR A 170 -11.31 1.58 -35.93
CA THR A 170 -12.74 1.31 -35.72
C THR A 170 -12.88 0.11 -34.79
N LEU A 171 -13.61 0.31 -33.68
CA LEU A 171 -14.02 -0.74 -32.76
C LEU A 171 -15.47 -1.12 -33.06
N PHE A 172 -15.73 -2.42 -33.16
CA PHE A 172 -17.05 -2.98 -33.43
C PHE A 172 -17.55 -3.77 -32.24
N ASN A 173 -18.86 -3.67 -31.97
CA ASN A 173 -19.53 -4.42 -30.91
C ASN A 173 -18.77 -4.31 -29.57
N ILE A 174 -18.65 -3.07 -29.09
CA ILE A 174 -17.74 -2.76 -27.98
C ILE A 174 -18.14 -3.52 -26.71
N SER A 175 -17.15 -4.16 -26.09
CA SER A 175 -17.32 -4.90 -24.83
C SER A 175 -17.28 -3.97 -23.62
N ARG A 176 -18.11 -4.27 -22.61
CA ARG A 176 -18.03 -3.65 -21.28
C ARG A 176 -16.69 -3.85 -20.58
N ASP A 177 -15.93 -4.87 -20.97
CA ASP A 177 -14.60 -5.16 -20.41
C ASP A 177 -13.52 -4.19 -20.88
N ASP A 178 -13.79 -3.41 -21.93
CA ASP A 178 -12.91 -2.34 -22.40
C ASP A 178 -13.28 -0.98 -21.78
N ASN A 179 -14.12 -0.96 -20.73
CA ASN A 179 -14.42 0.27 -20.01
C ASN A 179 -13.18 0.81 -19.29
N ASN A 180 -12.96 2.13 -19.37
CA ASN A 180 -11.75 2.82 -18.92
C ASN A 180 -10.45 2.37 -19.62
N PHE A 181 -10.55 1.67 -20.76
CA PHE A 181 -9.36 1.29 -21.53
C PHE A 181 -8.68 2.52 -22.14
N GLN A 182 -7.34 2.55 -22.09
CA GLN A 182 -6.55 3.62 -22.72
C GLN A 182 -6.09 3.17 -24.10
N LEU A 183 -6.68 3.77 -25.13
CA LEU A 183 -6.25 3.58 -26.52
C LEU A 183 -5.05 4.49 -26.77
N THR A 184 -3.85 3.92 -26.89
CA THR A 184 -2.63 4.68 -27.16
C THR A 184 -2.29 4.63 -28.65
N CYS A 185 -2.21 5.79 -29.27
CA CYS A 185 -1.60 5.96 -30.58
C CYS A 185 -0.11 6.23 -30.42
N ILE A 186 0.70 5.61 -31.26
CA ILE A 186 2.15 5.77 -31.33
C ILE A 186 2.49 6.36 -32.69
N ALA A 187 3.39 7.35 -32.71
CA ALA A 187 4.04 7.83 -33.92
C ALA A 187 5.55 7.73 -33.76
N GLU A 188 6.24 7.11 -34.71
CA GLU A 188 7.69 6.90 -34.67
C GLU A 188 8.38 7.37 -35.94
N ASN A 189 9.55 7.99 -35.79
CA ASN A 189 10.44 8.33 -36.90
C ASN A 189 11.90 8.05 -36.50
N VAL A 190 12.85 8.39 -37.38
CA VAL A 190 14.28 8.16 -37.13
C VAL A 190 14.86 8.94 -35.93
N VAL A 191 14.14 9.96 -35.44
CA VAL A 191 14.53 10.79 -34.28
C VAL A 191 13.98 10.22 -32.97
N GLY A 192 12.84 9.53 -33.01
CA GLY A 192 12.26 8.94 -31.82
C GLY A 192 10.78 8.63 -31.96
N MET A 193 10.15 8.46 -30.80
CA MET A 193 8.77 8.02 -30.67
C MET A 193 7.99 9.01 -29.80
N THR A 194 6.78 9.35 -30.23
CA THR A 194 5.78 10.04 -29.41
C THR A 194 4.53 9.18 -29.29
N ASN A 195 3.76 9.38 -28.23
CA ASN A 195 2.51 8.67 -28.01
C ASN A 195 1.42 9.61 -27.48
N TYR A 196 0.17 9.23 -27.73
CA TYR A 196 -1.00 9.95 -27.23
C TYR A 196 -2.08 8.95 -26.85
N SER A 197 -2.67 9.08 -25.67
CA SER A 197 -3.69 8.15 -25.17
C SER A 197 -5.07 8.79 -25.10
N ILE A 198 -6.08 8.07 -25.59
CA ILE A 198 -7.50 8.42 -25.52
C ILE A 198 -8.17 7.47 -24.54
N GLN A 199 -9.02 8.00 -23.64
CA GLN A 199 -9.80 7.17 -22.73
C GLN A 199 -11.10 6.70 -23.39
N LEU A 200 -11.32 5.38 -23.41
CA LEU A 200 -12.57 4.74 -23.83
C LEU A 200 -13.45 4.47 -22.62
N ASN A 201 -14.65 5.05 -22.59
CA ASN A 201 -15.64 4.86 -21.54
C ASN A 201 -16.86 4.15 -22.12
N VAL A 202 -17.14 2.93 -21.64
CA VAL A 202 -18.22 2.09 -22.13
C VAL A 202 -19.37 2.09 -21.13
N GLN A 203 -20.54 2.53 -21.56
CA GLN A 203 -21.75 2.53 -20.72
C GLN A 203 -22.53 1.23 -20.88
N PHE A 204 -22.93 0.64 -19.75
CA PHE A 204 -23.71 -0.60 -19.70
C PHE A 204 -24.59 -0.67 -18.44
N PRO A 205 -25.72 -1.41 -18.48
CA PRO A 205 -26.61 -1.54 -17.33
C PRO A 205 -25.97 -2.32 -16.16
N PRO A 206 -26.44 -2.10 -14.92
CA PRO A 206 -25.84 -2.71 -13.74
C PRO A 206 -26.07 -4.23 -13.69
N VAL A 207 -25.10 -4.95 -13.12
CA VAL A 207 -25.14 -6.40 -12.89
C VAL A 207 -24.69 -6.70 -11.47
N ILE A 208 -25.48 -7.46 -10.72
CA ILE A 208 -25.12 -7.92 -9.37
C ILE A 208 -24.34 -9.22 -9.50
N LEU A 209 -23.01 -9.13 -9.42
CA LEU A 209 -22.08 -10.26 -9.53
C LEU A 209 -22.17 -11.15 -8.29
N ARG A 210 -22.12 -10.54 -7.10
CA ARG A 210 -22.13 -11.25 -5.83
C ARG A 210 -23.16 -10.67 -4.87
N LEU A 211 -23.85 -11.56 -4.17
CA LEU A 211 -24.72 -11.25 -3.04
C LEU A 211 -24.67 -12.47 -2.11
N ALA A 212 -23.91 -12.36 -1.03
CA ALA A 212 -23.63 -13.47 -0.11
C ALA A 212 -24.65 -13.55 1.03
N GLU A 213 -24.76 -14.71 1.66
CA GLU A 213 -25.47 -14.85 2.93
C GLU A 213 -24.76 -14.07 4.05
N PRO A 214 -25.44 -13.71 5.15
CA PRO A 214 -24.83 -12.94 6.22
C PRO A 214 -23.68 -13.70 6.87
N GLU A 215 -22.51 -13.06 6.94
CA GLU A 215 -21.33 -13.58 7.61
C GLU A 215 -21.07 -12.77 8.88
N GLN A 216 -20.88 -13.45 10.01
CA GLN A 216 -20.55 -12.78 11.27
C GLN A 216 -19.06 -12.37 11.27
N ARG A 217 -18.81 -11.05 11.30
CA ARG A 217 -17.46 -10.47 11.47
C ARG A 217 -17.43 -9.65 12.77
N HIS A 218 -16.93 -8.42 12.75
CA HIS A 218 -17.15 -7.46 13.83
C HIS A 218 -18.65 -7.10 13.93
N ASP A 219 -19.19 -6.60 12.81
CA ASP A 219 -20.63 -6.52 12.56
C ASP A 219 -21.04 -7.64 11.59
N THR A 220 -22.31 -8.06 11.61
CA THR A 220 -22.76 -9.09 10.65
C THR A 220 -22.91 -8.45 9.27
N CYS A 221 -22.40 -9.13 8.24
CA CYS A 221 -22.20 -8.54 6.94
C CYS A 221 -22.86 -9.35 5.82
N ILE A 222 -23.75 -8.71 5.05
CA ILE A 222 -24.22 -9.24 3.76
C ILE A 222 -23.36 -8.60 2.66
N GLU A 223 -22.36 -9.35 2.19
CA GLU A 223 -21.40 -8.90 1.17
C GLU A 223 -22.05 -8.85 -0.21
N PHE A 224 -21.78 -7.77 -0.97
CA PHE A 224 -22.25 -7.62 -2.34
C PHE A 224 -21.18 -7.04 -3.26
N THR A 225 -21.29 -7.40 -4.55
CA THR A 225 -20.49 -6.83 -5.64
C THR A 225 -21.42 -6.52 -6.81
N VAL A 226 -21.46 -5.26 -7.21
CA VAL A 226 -22.24 -4.76 -8.35
C VAL A 226 -21.31 -4.12 -9.35
N ARG A 227 -21.45 -4.44 -10.63
CA ARG A 227 -20.69 -3.80 -11.71
C ARG A 227 -21.64 -2.99 -12.60
N GLY A 228 -21.28 -1.79 -13.00
CA GLY A 228 -22.12 -0.94 -13.84
C GLY A 228 -21.49 0.43 -14.10
N TYR A 229 -21.64 0.93 -15.33
CA TYR A 229 -21.16 2.26 -15.72
C TYR A 229 -22.22 2.99 -16.58
N PRO A 230 -22.67 4.21 -16.21
CA PRO A 230 -22.36 4.96 -14.99
C PRO A 230 -22.72 4.17 -13.73
N HIS A 231 -22.04 4.49 -12.63
CA HIS A 231 -22.21 3.76 -11.37
C HIS A 231 -23.67 3.74 -10.91
N PRO A 232 -24.22 2.55 -10.58
CA PRO A 232 -25.60 2.44 -10.14
C PRO A 232 -25.83 2.98 -8.73
N LYS A 233 -27.03 3.51 -8.51
CA LYS A 233 -27.58 3.79 -7.18
C LYS A 233 -28.10 2.49 -6.56
N LEU A 234 -27.72 2.22 -5.32
CA LEU A 234 -28.14 1.03 -4.58
C LEU A 234 -29.29 1.33 -3.61
N ARG A 235 -30.26 0.41 -3.54
CA ARG A 235 -31.36 0.41 -2.57
C ARG A 235 -31.55 -0.98 -1.99
N TRP A 236 -31.83 -1.07 -0.69
CA TRP A 236 -32.06 -2.34 0.00
C TRP A 236 -33.51 -2.45 0.45
N PHE A 237 -34.08 -3.65 0.36
CA PHE A 237 -35.44 -3.95 0.78
C PHE A 237 -35.48 -5.15 1.72
N TYR A 238 -36.25 -5.04 2.80
CA TYR A 238 -36.57 -6.13 3.72
C TYR A 238 -38.09 -6.21 3.87
N LYS A 239 -38.67 -7.40 3.63
CA LYS A 239 -40.13 -7.59 3.60
C LYS A 239 -40.86 -6.55 2.72
N GLN A 240 -40.31 -6.28 1.53
CA GLN A 240 -40.81 -5.30 0.54
C GLN A 240 -40.76 -3.82 0.98
N LYS A 241 -40.23 -3.53 2.17
CA LYS A 241 -40.02 -2.16 2.65
C LYS A 241 -38.56 -1.76 2.44
N GLU A 242 -38.35 -0.55 1.92
CA GLU A 242 -37.00 0.01 1.77
C GLU A 242 -36.33 0.17 3.15
N ILE A 243 -35.10 -0.31 3.26
CA ILE A 243 -34.26 -0.19 4.43
C ILE A 243 -33.61 1.19 4.40
N LEU A 244 -33.97 2.03 5.34
CA LEU A 244 -33.31 3.31 5.56
C LEU A 244 -32.07 3.09 6.43
N GLN A 245 -30.95 3.68 6.02
CA GLN A 245 -29.70 3.61 6.76
C GLN A 245 -29.88 4.23 8.16
N ASN A 246 -29.39 3.53 9.18
CA ASN A 246 -29.41 3.97 10.57
C ASN A 246 -28.19 3.40 11.31
N ASP A 247 -28.06 3.65 12.62
CA ASP A 247 -26.89 3.20 13.40
C ASP A 247 -26.73 1.66 13.44
N TYR A 248 -27.84 0.92 13.28
CA TYR A 248 -27.91 -0.54 13.36
C TYR A 248 -27.77 -1.26 12.02
N ILE A 249 -28.28 -0.67 10.93
CA ILE A 249 -28.23 -1.22 9.58
C ILE A 249 -27.70 -0.16 8.62
N ARG A 250 -26.52 -0.42 8.04
CA ARG A 250 -25.81 0.53 7.18
C ARG A 250 -25.34 -0.15 5.91
N THR A 251 -25.31 0.60 4.82
CA THR A 251 -24.66 0.13 3.59
C THR A 251 -23.31 0.82 3.49
N GLU A 252 -22.24 0.05 3.64
CA GLU A 252 -20.87 0.50 3.45
C GLU A 252 -20.40 -0.01 2.09
N MET A 253 -19.87 0.86 1.24
CA MET A 253 -19.46 0.50 -0.11
C MET A 253 -18.34 1.40 -0.63
N ASP A 254 -17.52 0.83 -1.49
CA ASP A 254 -16.42 1.50 -2.18
C ASP A 254 -16.57 1.35 -3.70
N PHE A 255 -16.03 2.33 -4.42
CA PHE A 255 -15.98 2.35 -5.88
C PHE A 255 -14.59 1.93 -6.35
N TYR A 256 -14.52 0.91 -7.21
CA TYR A 256 -13.30 0.48 -7.88
C TYR A 256 -13.55 0.36 -9.37
N GLN A 257 -13.04 1.30 -10.17
CA GLN A 257 -13.29 1.38 -11.62
C GLN A 257 -14.79 1.43 -11.96
N ASP A 258 -15.38 0.34 -12.41
CA ASP A 258 -16.80 0.14 -12.71
C ASP A 258 -17.50 -0.82 -11.73
N TYR A 259 -16.81 -1.22 -10.66
CA TYR A 259 -17.28 -2.06 -9.57
C TYR A 259 -17.68 -1.22 -8.35
N LEU A 260 -18.75 -1.66 -7.70
CA LEU A 260 -19.17 -1.27 -6.36
C LEU A 260 -19.12 -2.51 -5.49
N GLU A 261 -18.22 -2.50 -4.53
CA GLU A 261 -18.04 -3.59 -3.57
C GLU A 261 -18.35 -3.08 -2.18
N GLY A 262 -19.06 -3.88 -1.40
CA GLY A 262 -19.51 -3.41 -0.10
C GLY A 262 -20.27 -4.44 0.69
N CYS A 263 -20.82 -3.95 1.78
CA CYS A 263 -21.56 -4.75 2.73
C CYS A 263 -22.77 -4.01 3.28
N LEU A 264 -23.90 -4.71 3.40
CA LEU A 264 -24.97 -4.30 4.30
C LEU A 264 -24.64 -4.83 5.70
N THR A 265 -24.22 -3.93 6.58
CA THR A 265 -23.78 -4.23 7.95
C THR A 265 -24.94 -4.20 8.93
N PHE A 266 -24.90 -5.09 9.91
CA PHE A 266 -25.87 -5.21 10.99
C PHE A 266 -25.14 -5.25 12.34
N GLN A 267 -25.45 -4.31 13.22
CA GLN A 267 -25.01 -4.35 14.62
C GLN A 267 -25.93 -5.24 15.45
N ASN A 268 -25.36 -6.30 16.04
CA ASN A 268 -26.04 -7.24 16.94
C ASN A 268 -27.44 -7.70 16.44
N PRO A 269 -27.56 -8.23 15.21
CA PRO A 269 -28.85 -8.68 14.69
C PRO A 269 -29.39 -9.87 15.49
N THR A 270 -30.71 -10.00 15.55
CA THR A 270 -31.43 -11.07 16.26
C THR A 270 -32.27 -11.90 15.29
N HIS A 271 -32.95 -12.95 15.77
CA HIS A 271 -33.85 -13.77 14.97
C HIS A 271 -35.00 -12.97 14.30
N ILE A 272 -35.34 -11.78 14.82
CA ILE A 272 -36.35 -10.87 14.25
C ILE A 272 -35.89 -10.26 12.92
N ASN A 273 -34.57 -10.17 12.73
CA ASN A 273 -33.96 -9.71 11.50
C ASN A 273 -33.92 -10.80 10.42
N ASN A 274 -34.25 -12.06 10.75
CA ASN A 274 -34.22 -13.12 9.76
C ASN A 274 -35.24 -12.89 8.63
N GLY A 275 -34.81 -13.05 7.38
CA GLY A 275 -35.69 -13.00 6.23
C GLY A 275 -35.00 -12.64 4.93
N ASN A 276 -35.80 -12.35 3.90
CA ASN A 276 -35.29 -12.03 2.56
C ASN A 276 -34.87 -10.56 2.45
N TYR A 277 -33.61 -10.34 2.07
CA TYR A 277 -33.03 -9.05 1.77
C TYR A 277 -32.81 -8.91 0.27
N THR A 278 -33.37 -7.88 -0.33
CA THR A 278 -33.24 -7.61 -1.78
C THR A 278 -32.38 -6.38 -1.99
N LEU A 279 -31.31 -6.54 -2.76
CA LEU A 279 -30.51 -5.43 -3.29
C LEU A 279 -31.04 -5.06 -4.67
N GLU A 280 -31.30 -3.77 -4.86
CA GLU A 280 -31.63 -3.17 -6.15
C GLU A 280 -30.51 -2.22 -6.56
N ALA A 281 -29.99 -2.39 -7.78
CA ALA A 281 -29.01 -1.50 -8.40
C ALA A 281 -29.60 -0.87 -9.66
N SER A 282 -29.56 0.45 -9.78
CA SER A 282 -30.16 1.19 -10.89
C SER A 282 -29.23 2.25 -11.45
N ASN A 283 -29.06 2.29 -12.77
CA ASN A 283 -28.42 3.39 -13.50
C ASN A 283 -29.32 3.82 -14.68
N PRO A 284 -28.96 4.87 -15.44
CA PRO A 284 -29.78 5.35 -16.56
C PRO A 284 -30.08 4.31 -17.66
N LEU A 285 -29.32 3.22 -17.73
CA LEU A 285 -29.45 2.17 -18.75
C LEU A 285 -30.29 0.98 -18.27
N GLY A 286 -30.52 0.83 -16.96
CA GLY A 286 -31.33 -0.26 -16.46
C GLY A 286 -31.31 -0.42 -14.94
N THR A 287 -32.14 -1.35 -14.47
CA THR A 287 -32.28 -1.71 -13.06
C THR A 287 -32.22 -3.22 -12.91
N VAL A 288 -31.49 -3.70 -11.91
CA VAL A 288 -31.36 -5.12 -11.57
C VAL A 288 -31.64 -5.32 -10.08
N THR A 289 -32.27 -6.44 -9.73
CA THR A 289 -32.52 -6.84 -8.34
C THR A 289 -32.01 -8.24 -8.09
N LYS A 290 -31.54 -8.50 -6.87
CA LYS A 290 -31.17 -9.84 -6.40
C LYS A 290 -31.50 -9.98 -4.92
N THR A 291 -31.99 -11.14 -4.52
CA THR A 291 -32.44 -11.42 -3.14
C THR A 291 -31.58 -12.50 -2.51
N VAL A 292 -31.28 -12.34 -1.22
CA VAL A 292 -30.60 -13.34 -0.38
C VAL A 292 -31.36 -13.52 0.93
N TYR A 293 -31.36 -14.74 1.47
CA TYR A 293 -31.93 -15.01 2.78
C TYR A 293 -30.91 -14.67 3.87
N GLY A 294 -31.25 -13.73 4.72
CA GLY A 294 -30.45 -13.37 5.89
C GLY A 294 -30.86 -14.19 7.10
N HIS A 295 -30.02 -15.14 7.51
CA HIS A 295 -30.18 -15.87 8.78
C HIS A 295 -29.16 -15.37 9.81
N PHE A 296 -29.63 -14.81 10.91
CA PHE A 296 -28.79 -14.22 11.95
C PHE A 296 -28.74 -15.06 13.22
N LEU A 297 -29.90 -15.43 13.77
CA LEU A 297 -30.03 -16.20 15.01
C LEU A 297 -31.25 -17.11 14.94
N PHE A 298 -31.20 -18.26 15.60
CA PHE A 298 -32.38 -19.11 15.77
C PHE A 298 -33.37 -18.46 16.73
N ALA A 299 -34.67 -18.55 16.42
CA ALA A 299 -35.72 -18.13 17.34
C ALA A 299 -35.76 -19.09 18.55
N PRO A 300 -36.01 -18.60 19.78
CA PRO A 300 -36.16 -19.47 20.93
C PRO A 300 -37.38 -20.39 20.75
N GLU A 301 -37.20 -21.67 21.04
CA GLU A 301 -38.31 -22.63 21.10
C GLU A 301 -39.24 -22.22 22.26
N ILE A 302 -40.46 -21.81 21.94
CA ILE A 302 -41.50 -21.58 22.94
C ILE A 302 -42.11 -22.96 23.21
N ASP A 303 -41.71 -23.60 24.31
CA ASP A 303 -42.44 -24.74 24.86
C ASP A 303 -43.82 -24.25 25.32
N GLU A 304 -44.82 -24.37 24.43
CA GLU A 304 -46.21 -24.26 24.80
C GLU A 304 -46.54 -25.43 25.74
N VAL A 305 -46.41 -25.20 27.05
CA VAL A 305 -46.92 -26.12 28.08
C VAL A 305 -48.44 -26.19 27.92
N THR A 306 -48.88 -27.20 27.18
CA THR A 306 -50.29 -27.53 27.01
C THR A 306 -50.75 -28.20 28.30
N THR A 307 -51.33 -27.43 29.23
CA THR A 307 -51.96 -28.01 30.42
C THR A 307 -53.24 -28.76 30.02
N THR A 308 -53.13 -30.08 29.90
CA THR A 308 -54.28 -31.01 30.00
C THR A 308 -54.32 -31.58 31.42
N PRO A 309 -55.49 -31.62 32.08
CA PRO A 309 -55.58 -32.12 33.44
C PRO A 309 -55.65 -33.64 33.41
N SER A 310 -54.65 -34.31 33.98
CA SER A 310 -54.76 -35.71 34.37
C SER A 310 -54.43 -35.89 35.84
N ASP A 311 -55.38 -36.55 36.46
CA ASP A 311 -55.57 -36.93 37.84
C ASP A 311 -54.51 -37.95 38.33
N GLY A 312 -54.23 -37.98 39.64
CA GLY A 312 -53.49 -39.08 40.27
C GLY A 312 -52.34 -38.66 41.19
N GLY A 313 -52.63 -38.57 42.50
CA GLY A 313 -51.73 -38.09 43.54
C GLY A 313 -50.44 -38.89 43.81
N SER A 314 -49.47 -38.25 44.47
CA SER A 314 -49.13 -38.54 45.88
C SER A 314 -47.86 -37.77 46.30
N GLY A 315 -47.85 -37.29 47.55
CA GLY A 315 -46.64 -36.98 48.30
C GLY A 315 -46.16 -35.52 48.28
N ARG A 316 -46.66 -34.72 49.24
CA ARG A 316 -45.80 -33.72 49.91
C ARG A 316 -44.95 -34.46 50.95
N PRO A 317 -43.73 -33.98 51.23
CA PRO A 317 -43.60 -33.05 52.34
C PRO A 317 -42.86 -31.76 51.97
N ASP A 318 -43.36 -30.67 52.52
CA ASP A 318 -42.68 -29.38 52.60
C ASP A 318 -41.47 -29.51 53.55
N GLU A 319 -40.26 -29.21 53.06
CA GLU A 319 -39.04 -28.78 53.79
C GLU A 319 -37.99 -28.49 52.70
N ASP A 320 -37.63 -27.24 52.39
CA ASP A 320 -36.47 -26.58 53.02
C ASP A 320 -36.53 -25.05 52.84
N SER A 321 -37.37 -24.38 53.62
CA SER A 321 -37.23 -22.94 53.89
C SER A 321 -36.13 -22.66 54.94
N PHE A 322 -35.60 -23.72 55.57
CA PHE A 322 -34.63 -23.61 56.67
C PHE A 322 -33.17 -23.44 56.18
N GLY A 323 -32.81 -24.05 55.04
CA GLY A 323 -31.44 -23.98 54.49
C GLY A 323 -31.06 -22.60 53.92
N VAL A 324 -32.03 -21.91 53.31
CA VAL A 324 -31.80 -20.60 52.67
C VAL A 324 -31.56 -19.50 53.72
N SER A 325 -32.22 -19.58 54.88
CA SER A 325 -32.04 -18.60 55.97
C SER A 325 -30.66 -18.72 56.64
N ILE A 326 -30.13 -19.95 56.78
CA ILE A 326 -28.80 -20.20 57.33
C ILE A 326 -27.70 -19.72 56.38
N ALA A 327 -27.86 -19.92 55.07
CA ALA A 327 -26.90 -19.46 54.06
C ALA A 327 -26.81 -17.92 53.99
N VAL A 328 -27.95 -17.22 54.06
CA VAL A 328 -27.98 -15.75 54.09
C VAL A 328 -27.42 -15.21 55.41
N GLY A 329 -27.68 -15.89 56.53
CA GLY A 329 -27.07 -15.57 57.84
C GLY A 329 -25.55 -15.69 57.86
N LEU A 330 -25.01 -16.77 57.28
CA LEU A 330 -23.57 -17.00 57.16
C LEU A 330 -22.88 -15.97 56.23
N ALA A 331 -23.52 -15.63 55.10
CA ALA A 331 -23.02 -14.60 54.19
C ALA A 331 -23.02 -13.20 54.84
N GLY A 332 -24.08 -12.87 55.58
CA GLY A 332 -24.15 -11.62 56.34
C GLY A 332 -23.06 -11.53 57.42
N PHE A 333 -22.82 -12.62 58.15
CA PHE A 333 -21.78 -12.67 59.18
C PHE A 333 -20.37 -12.52 58.59
N ALA A 334 -20.09 -13.15 57.44
CA ALA A 334 -18.83 -13.01 56.72
C ALA A 334 -18.58 -11.57 56.25
N CYS A 335 -19.60 -10.91 55.70
CA CYS A 335 -19.50 -9.50 55.28
C CYS A 335 -19.23 -8.57 56.47
N VAL A 336 -19.90 -8.79 57.61
CA VAL A 336 -19.66 -8.00 58.83
C VAL A 336 -18.25 -8.24 59.38
N LEU A 337 -17.76 -9.49 59.36
CA LEU A 337 -16.38 -9.83 59.76
C LEU A 337 -15.34 -9.14 58.88
N LEU A 338 -15.56 -9.10 57.55
CA LEU A 338 -14.66 -8.43 56.61
C LEU A 338 -14.65 -6.90 56.80
N LEU A 339 -15.82 -6.29 57.07
CA LEU A 339 -15.91 -4.87 57.37
C LEU A 339 -15.24 -4.52 58.70
N VAL A 340 -15.42 -5.36 59.74
CA VAL A 340 -14.73 -5.18 61.03
C VAL A 340 -13.22 -5.34 60.86
N LEU A 341 -12.76 -6.32 60.09
CA LEU A 341 -11.34 -6.51 59.79
C LEU A 341 -10.75 -5.32 59.03
N PHE A 342 -11.47 -4.78 58.04
CA PHE A 342 -11.07 -3.58 57.29
C PHE A 342 -10.98 -2.35 58.21
N VAL A 343 -11.92 -2.18 59.13
CA VAL A 343 -11.88 -1.10 60.13
C VAL A 343 -10.76 -1.33 61.14
N LEU A 344 -10.48 -2.56 61.57
CA LEU A 344 -9.37 -2.89 62.48
C LEU A 344 -8.01 -2.63 61.83
N ILE A 345 -7.82 -2.98 60.55
CA ILE A 345 -6.61 -2.67 59.79
C ILE A 345 -6.42 -1.15 59.68
N ASN A 346 -7.49 -0.41 59.37
CA ASN A 346 -7.42 1.05 59.28
C ASN A 346 -7.25 1.75 60.65
N LYS A 347 -7.77 1.16 61.74
CA LYS A 347 -7.73 1.74 63.10
C LYS A 347 -6.46 1.39 63.87
N TYR A 348 -5.89 0.20 63.67
CA TYR A 348 -4.70 -0.29 64.37
C TYR A 348 -3.43 -0.32 63.52
N GLY A 349 -3.52 -0.13 62.20
CA GLY A 349 -2.36 0.05 61.31
C GLY A 349 -1.59 1.36 61.53
N ARG A 350 -2.09 2.26 62.38
CA ARG A 350 -1.38 3.48 62.81
C ARG A 350 -0.66 3.24 64.14
N ARG A 351 0.48 2.55 64.10
CA ARG A 351 1.68 2.80 64.94
C ARG A 351 2.80 1.77 64.65
N SER A 352 3.69 2.10 63.71
CA SER A 352 5.16 2.18 63.90
C SER A 352 5.98 1.80 62.65
N LYS A 353 6.52 2.85 62.01
CA LYS A 353 7.84 3.00 61.36
C LYS A 353 8.24 2.07 60.19
N PHE A 354 8.08 2.56 58.97
CA PHE A 354 9.17 3.07 58.10
C PHE A 354 8.54 3.98 57.03
N GLY A 355 9.04 5.21 56.90
CA GLY A 355 8.35 6.31 56.22
C GLY A 355 8.87 6.61 54.81
N MET A 356 7.95 6.85 53.89
CA MET A 356 8.17 7.65 52.69
C MET A 356 7.12 8.77 52.66
N LYS A 357 7.58 10.02 52.76
CA LYS A 357 6.81 11.23 52.50
C LYS A 357 7.37 11.86 51.24
N GLY A 358 6.52 12.13 50.24
CA GLY A 358 6.67 13.32 49.41
C GLY A 358 6.00 14.52 50.11
N PRO A 359 5.87 15.71 49.48
CA PRO A 359 6.50 16.19 48.24
C PRO A 359 7.17 17.59 48.43
N VAL A 360 7.60 18.20 47.31
CA VAL A 360 7.83 19.64 47.02
C VAL A 360 9.29 20.06 46.72
N ALA A 361 9.43 20.48 45.45
CA ALA A 361 10.41 21.34 44.75
C ALA A 361 11.70 21.82 45.43
N VAL A 362 12.82 21.79 44.68
CA VAL A 362 13.75 22.90 44.40
C VAL A 362 14.86 22.44 43.42
N ILE A 363 14.82 23.02 42.21
CA ILE A 363 15.89 23.59 41.34
C ILE A 363 17.28 22.90 41.24
N SER A 364 17.74 22.80 39.97
CA SER A 364 19.11 22.55 39.43
C SER A 364 19.44 21.08 39.10
N GLY A 365 19.81 20.66 37.89
CA GLY A 365 19.99 21.31 36.58
C GLY A 365 20.43 20.27 35.54
N GLU A 366 20.02 20.47 34.26
CA GLU A 366 20.59 19.95 32.98
C GLU A 366 20.75 18.42 32.80
N GLU A 367 20.31 17.72 31.74
CA GLU A 367 19.63 17.96 30.46
C GLU A 367 18.94 16.63 30.09
N ASP A 368 17.64 16.61 29.85
CA ASP A 368 16.97 15.47 29.18
C ASP A 368 15.69 15.96 28.50
N SER A 369 15.77 16.21 27.20
CA SER A 369 14.63 16.59 26.37
C SER A 369 14.09 15.37 25.63
N ALA A 370 13.01 14.78 26.14
CA ALA A 370 11.83 14.37 25.36
C ALA A 370 10.79 13.74 26.30
N SER A 371 9.81 14.51 26.72
CA SER A 371 8.59 14.00 27.35
C SER A 371 7.34 14.26 26.50
N PRO A 372 6.38 13.32 26.49
CA PRO A 372 5.24 13.25 25.59
C PRO A 372 4.02 14.00 26.15
N LEU A 373 3.06 14.38 25.30
CA LEU A 373 1.84 15.06 25.75
C LEU A 373 0.59 14.18 25.55
N HIS A 374 -0.02 13.88 26.69
CA HIS A 374 -1.30 13.22 26.88
C HIS A 374 -2.49 14.11 26.47
N HIS A 375 -3.51 13.45 25.90
CA HIS A 375 -4.92 13.85 25.85
C HIS A 375 -5.47 14.24 27.24
N VAL A 376 -6.34 15.26 27.34
CA VAL A 376 -7.67 15.17 28.01
C VAL A 376 -8.64 16.24 27.45
N ASN A 377 -9.84 15.79 27.09
CA ASN A 377 -11.07 16.53 26.76
C ASN A 377 -11.54 17.47 27.89
N HIS A 378 -12.15 18.62 27.62
CA HIS A 378 -13.36 19.13 28.29
C HIS A 378 -13.87 20.43 27.61
N GLY A 379 -15.14 20.40 27.18
CA GLY A 379 -16.14 21.46 27.42
C GLY A 379 -15.95 22.87 26.83
N ILE A 380 -16.71 23.13 25.75
CA ILE A 380 -17.38 24.39 25.35
C ILE A 380 -17.36 25.52 26.40
N ILE A 381 -16.79 26.71 26.09
CA ILE A 381 -17.39 28.06 26.28
C ILE A 381 -16.66 29.10 25.38
N THR A 382 -17.40 29.85 24.55
CA THR A 382 -17.02 31.17 23.97
C THR A 382 -17.33 32.28 24.99
N PRO A 383 -16.58 33.40 25.13
CA PRO A 383 -16.59 34.50 24.13
C PRO A 383 -15.34 35.44 24.06
N CYS A 384 -15.23 36.11 22.90
CA CYS A 384 -14.87 37.52 22.59
C CYS A 384 -13.89 38.42 23.42
N THR A 385 -13.15 39.24 22.63
CA THR A 385 -12.66 40.65 22.79
C THR A 385 -11.29 40.99 23.43
N LEU A 386 -10.42 41.61 22.58
CA LEU A 386 -9.57 42.83 22.70
C LEU A 386 -8.63 42.95 23.93
N ASP A 387 -7.33 43.26 23.82
CA ASP A 387 -6.72 44.52 23.33
C ASP A 387 -5.17 44.45 23.27
N ALA A 388 -4.56 45.40 22.57
CA ALA A 388 -3.19 45.40 22.01
C ALA A 388 -2.05 45.94 22.91
N GLY A 389 -0.80 45.70 22.47
CA GLY A 389 0.41 46.48 22.84
C GLY A 389 1.48 46.41 21.73
N PRO A 390 2.32 47.47 21.53
CA PRO A 390 2.92 47.77 20.23
C PRO A 390 4.29 47.13 19.90
N ASP A 391 4.82 46.25 20.75
CA ASP A 391 6.09 45.54 20.49
C ASP A 391 5.95 44.01 20.61
N ALA A 392 4.77 43.47 20.29
CA ALA A 392 4.54 42.04 20.20
C ALA A 392 4.57 41.59 18.73
N VAL A 393 5.62 40.87 18.32
CA VAL A 393 5.57 40.06 17.09
C VAL A 393 4.71 38.84 17.39
N VAL A 394 3.41 38.99 17.18
CA VAL A 394 2.44 37.90 17.14
C VAL A 394 2.72 37.10 15.88
N ILE A 395 3.43 35.98 16.00
CA ILE A 395 3.42 34.96 14.96
C ILE A 395 2.01 34.36 15.01
N GLY A 396 1.11 34.91 14.21
CA GLY A 396 -0.14 34.26 13.88
C GLY A 396 0.21 32.95 13.18
N MET A 397 0.32 31.85 13.94
CA MET A 397 0.11 30.53 13.40
C MET A 397 -1.39 30.39 13.16
N THR A 398 -1.85 31.11 12.14
CA THR A 398 -2.95 30.67 11.30
C THR A 398 -2.76 29.18 11.05
N ARG A 399 -3.86 28.42 11.17
CA ARG A 399 -3.96 27.01 10.79
C ARG A 399 -2.90 26.70 9.75
N ILE A 400 -1.92 25.85 10.07
CA ILE A 400 -1.19 25.19 8.99
C ILE A 400 -2.30 24.48 8.22
N PRO A 401 -2.64 24.92 7.00
CA PRO A 401 -3.54 24.16 6.19
C PRO A 401 -2.79 22.86 5.98
N VAL A 402 -3.42 21.72 6.25
CA VAL A 402 -3.03 20.54 5.50
C VAL A 402 -3.29 20.95 4.06
N VAL A 403 -2.23 21.36 3.36
CA VAL A 403 -2.28 21.58 1.94
C VAL A 403 -2.42 20.19 1.36
N GLU A 404 -3.65 19.72 1.25
CA GLU A 404 -3.99 18.60 0.39
C GLU A 404 -3.69 19.06 -1.02
N ASN A 405 -2.56 18.58 -1.54
CA ASN A 405 -2.12 18.91 -2.87
C ASN A 405 -3.11 18.33 -3.90
N PRO A 406 -3.80 19.12 -4.72
CA PRO A 406 -4.80 18.63 -5.68
C PRO A 406 -4.22 17.74 -6.79
N GLN A 407 -2.89 17.57 -6.84
CA GLN A 407 -2.19 16.67 -7.76
C GLN A 407 -2.07 15.22 -7.26
N TYR A 408 -2.71 14.84 -6.15
CA TYR A 408 -2.90 13.43 -5.79
C TYR A 408 -3.66 12.62 -6.85
N PHE A 409 -4.21 13.29 -7.86
CA PHE A 409 -4.90 12.70 -9.00
C PHE A 409 -4.40 13.33 -10.30
N ARG A 410 -3.48 12.65 -10.98
CA ARG A 410 -3.55 12.28 -12.41
C ARG A 410 -2.17 11.87 -12.94
N HIS A 411 -2.18 10.76 -13.67
CA HIS A 411 -1.12 10.17 -14.51
C HIS A 411 -0.16 9.20 -13.84
N GLY A 412 -0.24 7.97 -14.34
CA GLY A 412 0.57 6.84 -13.94
C GLY A 412 2.03 7.03 -14.30
N HIS A 413 2.90 6.65 -13.37
CA HIS A 413 4.25 6.26 -13.71
C HIS A 413 4.24 4.75 -13.96
N ASN A 414 4.46 4.40 -15.23
CA ASN A 414 4.79 3.06 -15.71
C ASN A 414 5.94 2.49 -14.90
N CYS A 415 5.62 1.58 -13.97
CA CYS A 415 6.56 0.59 -13.47
C CYS A 415 6.11 -0.76 -14.02
N ASN A 416 6.76 -1.23 -15.07
CA ASN A 416 6.77 -2.65 -15.44
C ASN A 416 7.56 -3.44 -14.36
N LYS A 417 7.04 -3.46 -13.12
CA LYS A 417 7.36 -4.52 -12.17
C LYS A 417 6.27 -5.58 -12.36
N PRO A 418 6.60 -6.89 -12.37
CA PRO A 418 5.57 -7.91 -12.24
C PRO A 418 4.74 -7.51 -11.02
N THR A 419 3.42 -7.52 -11.14
CA THR A 419 2.49 -7.31 -10.02
C THR A 419 3.00 -8.12 -8.84
N THR A 420 3.66 -7.46 -7.88
CA THR A 420 4.19 -8.14 -6.70
C THR A 420 2.99 -8.50 -5.87
N LEU A 421 2.49 -9.72 -6.10
CA LEU A 421 1.34 -10.26 -5.41
C LEU A 421 1.70 -10.35 -3.93
N VAL A 422 1.08 -9.51 -3.11
CA VAL A 422 1.18 -9.60 -1.66
C VAL A 422 0.71 -11.00 -1.27
N GLN A 423 1.55 -11.75 -0.55
CA GLN A 423 1.19 -13.10 -0.16
C GLN A 423 0.05 -13.06 0.87
N HIS A 424 -1.08 -13.68 0.54
CA HIS A 424 -2.21 -13.85 1.47
C HIS A 424 -2.03 -15.12 2.30
N ILE A 425 -2.01 -14.97 3.62
CA ILE A 425 -1.88 -16.05 4.60
C ILE A 425 -3.25 -16.26 5.23
N LYS A 426 -3.71 -17.51 5.26
CA LYS A 426 -5.05 -17.84 5.76
C LYS A 426 -5.09 -17.67 7.28
N ARG A 427 -6.18 -17.11 7.81
CA ARG A 427 -6.33 -16.87 9.26
C ARG A 427 -6.12 -18.11 10.12
N ARG A 428 -6.59 -19.27 9.65
CA ARG A 428 -6.47 -20.58 10.31
C ARG A 428 -5.04 -21.08 10.46
N ASP A 429 -4.13 -20.61 9.60
CA ASP A 429 -2.73 -21.00 9.64
C ASP A 429 -1.93 -20.17 10.64
N ILE A 430 -2.56 -19.16 11.30
CA ILE A 430 -1.93 -18.25 12.26
C ILE A 430 -2.49 -18.50 13.67
N ILE A 431 -1.67 -19.10 14.54
CA ILE A 431 -2.00 -19.35 15.95
C ILE A 431 -1.26 -18.34 16.83
N LEU A 432 -1.99 -17.33 17.32
CA LEU A 432 -1.44 -16.34 18.25
C LEU A 432 -1.04 -17.02 19.58
N LYS A 433 0.15 -16.70 20.08
CA LYS A 433 0.69 -17.26 21.33
C LYS A 433 0.68 -16.28 22.49
N ARG A 434 1.43 -15.19 22.38
CA ARG A 434 1.54 -14.16 23.43
C ARG A 434 1.77 -12.79 22.83
N GLU A 435 1.35 -11.75 23.52
CA GLU A 435 1.64 -10.36 23.15
C GLU A 435 3.15 -10.08 23.34
N LEU A 436 3.77 -9.41 22.36
CA LEU A 436 5.16 -8.94 22.39
C LEU A 436 5.25 -7.44 22.72
N GLY A 437 4.22 -6.67 22.37
CA GLY A 437 4.10 -5.26 22.72
C GLY A 437 2.87 -4.59 22.09
N GLU A 438 2.53 -3.41 22.60
CA GLU A 438 1.46 -2.54 22.10
C GLU A 438 2.07 -1.17 21.74
N GLY A 439 1.76 -0.67 20.54
CA GLY A 439 2.19 0.64 20.06
C GLY A 439 1.01 1.48 19.58
N ALA A 440 1.30 2.71 19.11
CA ALA A 440 0.27 3.64 18.62
C ALA A 440 -0.56 3.09 17.44
N PHE A 441 -0.02 2.13 16.68
CA PHE A 441 -0.62 1.56 15.47
C PHE A 441 -1.24 0.17 15.69
N GLY A 442 -1.27 -0.33 16.92
CA GLY A 442 -1.85 -1.63 17.28
C GLY A 442 -0.92 -2.53 18.08
N LYS A 443 -1.31 -3.81 18.17
CA LYS A 443 -0.62 -4.83 18.99
C LYS A 443 0.27 -5.73 18.13
N VAL A 444 1.37 -6.19 18.71
CA VAL A 444 2.27 -7.17 18.12
C VAL A 444 2.24 -8.45 18.95
N PHE A 445 2.04 -9.58 18.31
CA PHE A 445 1.97 -10.90 18.93
C PHE A 445 3.05 -11.82 18.38
N LEU A 446 3.57 -12.71 19.23
CA LEU A 446 4.24 -13.93 18.80
C LEU A 446 3.17 -14.91 18.34
N ALA A 447 3.36 -15.52 17.17
CA ALA A 447 2.46 -16.54 16.65
C ALA A 447 3.23 -17.73 16.07
N GLU A 448 2.57 -18.88 16.00
CA GLU A 448 2.98 -19.98 15.13
C GLU A 448 2.22 -19.87 13.81
N CYS A 449 2.95 -19.89 12.71
CA CYS A 449 2.37 -19.90 11.37
C CYS A 449 2.69 -21.21 10.64
N TYR A 450 1.66 -21.87 10.14
CA TYR A 450 1.74 -23.12 9.38
C TYR A 450 1.80 -22.84 7.87
N ASN A 451 2.38 -23.76 7.10
CA ASN A 451 2.44 -23.68 5.63
C ASN A 451 3.09 -22.41 5.05
N LEU A 452 3.89 -21.69 5.84
CA LEU A 452 4.51 -20.43 5.42
C LEU A 452 5.82 -20.65 4.64
N SER A 453 6.44 -21.83 4.77
CA SER A 453 7.64 -22.21 4.03
C SER A 453 7.50 -23.66 3.53
N PRO A 454 7.90 -23.97 2.29
CA PRO A 454 7.84 -25.34 1.76
C PRO A 454 8.77 -26.32 2.49
N THR A 455 9.70 -25.83 3.31
CA THR A 455 10.69 -26.65 4.03
C THR A 455 10.38 -26.84 5.52
N LYS A 456 9.37 -26.14 6.06
CA LYS A 456 9.04 -26.17 7.49
C LYS A 456 7.53 -26.17 7.68
N ASP A 457 7.03 -27.20 8.36
CA ASP A 457 5.60 -27.36 8.65
C ASP A 457 5.04 -26.20 9.51
N LYS A 458 5.87 -25.68 10.42
CA LYS A 458 5.54 -24.51 11.26
C LYS A 458 6.73 -23.62 11.52
N MET A 459 6.48 -22.31 11.64
CA MET A 459 7.49 -21.31 11.98
C MET A 459 6.96 -20.34 13.04
N LEU A 460 7.86 -19.82 13.88
CA LEU A 460 7.54 -18.70 14.77
C LEU A 460 7.62 -17.40 13.98
N VAL A 461 6.58 -16.57 14.11
CA VAL A 461 6.44 -15.29 13.40
C VAL A 461 6.00 -14.20 14.37
N ALA A 462 6.27 -12.94 14.00
CA ALA A 462 5.70 -11.78 14.64
C ALA A 462 4.49 -11.30 13.83
N VAL A 463 3.35 -11.11 14.50
CA VAL A 463 2.09 -10.69 13.89
C VAL A 463 1.72 -9.31 14.42
N LYS A 464 1.64 -8.33 13.52
CA LYS A 464 1.17 -6.97 13.84
C LYS A 464 -0.31 -6.87 13.46
N THR A 465 -1.17 -6.57 14.43
CA THR A 465 -2.62 -6.42 14.24
C THR A 465 -3.00 -4.95 14.18
N LEU A 466 -3.83 -4.56 13.20
CA LEU A 466 -4.41 -3.22 13.14
C LEU A 466 -5.65 -3.15 14.04
N LYS A 467 -5.68 -2.21 15.00
CA LYS A 467 -6.68 -2.15 16.08
C LYS A 467 -8.02 -1.53 15.63
N ASP A 468 -8.00 -0.56 14.72
CA ASP A 468 -9.17 0.13 14.17
C ASP A 468 -9.07 0.24 12.63
N PRO A 469 -9.69 -0.68 11.86
CA PRO A 469 -9.60 -0.69 10.41
C PRO A 469 -10.61 0.28 9.80
N ASN A 470 -10.47 1.58 10.06
CA ASN A 470 -11.16 2.59 9.26
C ASN A 470 -10.75 2.44 7.78
N LEU A 471 -11.60 2.90 6.87
CA LEU A 471 -11.41 2.72 5.44
C LEU A 471 -10.09 3.32 4.91
N SER A 472 -9.63 4.43 5.50
CA SER A 472 -8.29 5.00 5.26
C SER A 472 -7.18 4.09 5.79
N ALA A 473 -7.34 3.53 6.99
CA ALA A 473 -6.37 2.64 7.62
C ALA A 473 -6.20 1.32 6.85
N ARG A 474 -7.27 0.81 6.21
CA ARG A 474 -7.19 -0.36 5.30
C ARG A 474 -6.40 -0.05 4.03
N LYS A 475 -6.57 1.16 3.46
CA LYS A 475 -5.76 1.61 2.30
C LYS A 475 -4.29 1.80 2.68
N ASP A 476 -4.02 2.35 3.86
CA ASP A 476 -2.65 2.48 4.39
C ASP A 476 -2.01 1.12 4.62
N PHE A 477 -2.75 0.17 5.19
CA PHE A 477 -2.33 -1.21 5.37
C PHE A 477 -1.96 -1.91 4.04
N GLN A 478 -2.83 -1.79 3.02
CA GLN A 478 -2.59 -2.37 1.70
C GLN A 478 -1.33 -1.77 1.06
N ARG A 479 -1.20 -0.43 1.09
CA ARG A 479 -0.02 0.27 0.55
C ARG A 479 1.26 -0.12 1.28
N GLU A 480 1.23 -0.19 2.60
CA GLU A 480 2.38 -0.62 3.41
C GLU A 480 2.76 -2.07 3.07
N ALA A 481 1.79 -2.98 2.92
CA ALA A 481 2.05 -4.37 2.53
C ALA A 481 2.69 -4.49 1.13
N GLU A 482 2.24 -3.71 0.16
CA GLU A 482 2.83 -3.67 -1.20
C GLU A 482 4.28 -3.16 -1.18
N LEU A 483 4.55 -2.12 -0.39
CA LEU A 483 5.91 -1.59 -0.21
C LEU A 483 6.82 -2.62 0.44
N LEU A 484 6.37 -3.25 1.53
CA LEU A 484 7.15 -4.23 2.29
C LEU A 484 7.42 -5.51 1.49
N THR A 485 6.51 -5.92 0.60
CA THR A 485 6.69 -7.10 -0.28
C THR A 485 7.93 -6.95 -1.18
N ASN A 486 8.26 -5.71 -1.55
CA ASN A 486 9.39 -5.40 -2.43
C ASN A 486 10.72 -5.24 -1.69
N LEU A 487 10.73 -5.18 -0.35
CA LEU A 487 11.94 -5.00 0.46
C LEU A 487 12.45 -6.35 0.97
N GLN A 488 13.51 -6.86 0.35
CA GLN A 488 14.15 -8.13 0.72
C GLN A 488 15.67 -7.97 0.85
N HIS A 489 16.17 -8.09 2.07
CA HIS A 489 17.60 -7.99 2.37
C HIS A 489 17.92 -8.65 3.72
N ASP A 490 19.15 -9.13 3.91
CA ASP A 490 19.57 -9.85 5.11
C ASP A 490 19.47 -9.02 6.40
N HIS A 491 19.56 -7.70 6.28
CA HIS A 491 19.47 -6.73 7.39
C HIS A 491 18.18 -5.90 7.42
N ILE A 492 17.14 -6.35 6.71
CA ILE A 492 15.78 -5.80 6.78
C ILE A 492 14.84 -6.89 7.28
N VAL A 493 13.95 -6.57 8.22
CA VAL A 493 13.01 -7.53 8.78
C VAL A 493 12.10 -8.04 7.67
N LYS A 494 12.16 -9.35 7.43
CA LYS A 494 11.46 -10.04 6.37
C LYS A 494 9.96 -10.00 6.64
N PHE A 495 9.26 -9.43 5.68
CA PHE A 495 7.81 -9.49 5.57
C PHE A 495 7.40 -10.76 4.83
N TYR A 496 6.44 -11.51 5.38
CA TYR A 496 5.95 -12.74 4.79
C TYR A 496 4.60 -12.58 4.08
N GLY A 497 3.77 -11.62 4.49
CA GLY A 497 2.46 -11.42 3.89
C GLY A 497 1.41 -10.87 4.86
N VAL A 498 0.16 -10.87 4.40
CA VAL A 498 -0.99 -10.35 5.13
C VAL A 498 -2.06 -11.41 5.33
N CYS A 499 -2.82 -11.29 6.40
CA CYS A 499 -4.10 -11.97 6.58
C CYS A 499 -5.19 -10.90 6.65
N VAL A 500 -6.04 -10.88 5.62
CA VAL A 500 -7.21 -10.00 5.50
C VAL A 500 -8.53 -10.74 5.77
N ASP A 501 -8.43 -12.04 6.08
CA ASP A 501 -9.55 -12.90 6.43
C ASP A 501 -10.04 -12.55 7.85
N GLY A 502 -11.07 -11.70 7.92
CA GLY A 502 -11.69 -11.24 9.16
C GLY A 502 -10.90 -10.12 9.86
N ASP A 503 -11.44 -9.65 10.99
CA ASP A 503 -10.79 -8.64 11.83
C ASP A 503 -10.12 -9.29 13.06
N PRO A 504 -8.98 -8.76 13.56
CA PRO A 504 -8.23 -7.63 13.02
C PRO A 504 -7.37 -8.01 11.80
N LEU A 505 -7.08 -7.05 10.92
CA LEU A 505 -6.11 -7.20 9.84
C LEU A 505 -4.71 -7.49 10.41
N ILE A 506 -4.01 -8.43 9.79
CA ILE A 506 -2.74 -8.98 10.29
C ILE A 506 -1.64 -8.82 9.24
N MET A 507 -0.50 -8.25 9.65
CA MET A 507 0.77 -8.35 8.92
C MET A 507 1.67 -9.38 9.60
N VAL A 508 2.31 -10.25 8.80
CA VAL A 508 3.16 -11.35 9.29
C VAL A 508 4.62 -11.08 8.93
N PHE A 509 5.48 -11.07 9.95
CA PHE A 509 6.91 -10.81 9.85
C PHE A 509 7.74 -11.94 10.45
N GLU A 510 9.02 -11.99 10.12
CA GLU A 510 9.95 -12.86 10.83
C GLU A 510 10.06 -12.50 12.31
N TYR A 511 10.14 -13.54 13.15
CA TYR A 511 10.29 -13.35 14.58
C TYR A 511 11.75 -13.15 14.98
N MET A 512 12.04 -12.00 15.60
CA MET A 512 13.36 -11.65 16.11
C MET A 512 13.42 -11.90 17.61
N LYS A 513 14.08 -13.00 18.00
CA LYS A 513 14.02 -13.60 19.35
C LYS A 513 14.35 -12.65 20.49
N HIS A 514 15.30 -11.73 20.29
CA HIS A 514 15.83 -10.87 21.34
C HIS A 514 15.15 -9.48 21.39
N GLY A 515 14.11 -9.24 20.59
CA GLY A 515 13.35 -8.00 20.62
C GLY A 515 14.12 -6.83 20.01
N ASP A 516 13.78 -5.61 20.44
CA ASP A 516 14.40 -4.38 19.92
C ASP A 516 15.83 -4.17 20.46
N LEU A 517 16.68 -3.56 19.62
CA LEU A 517 18.09 -3.34 19.89
C LEU A 517 18.31 -2.38 21.07
N ASN A 518 17.39 -1.44 21.32
CA ASN A 518 17.50 -0.53 22.46
C ASN A 518 17.42 -1.30 23.79
N LYS A 519 16.41 -2.14 23.98
CA LYS A 519 16.31 -3.03 25.15
C LYS A 519 17.47 -4.02 25.21
N PHE A 520 17.88 -4.57 24.07
CA PHE A 520 19.01 -5.48 24.01
C PHE A 520 20.31 -4.82 24.49
N LEU A 521 20.62 -3.61 24.03
CA LEU A 521 21.81 -2.87 24.46
C LEU A 521 21.74 -2.50 25.95
N ARG A 522 20.58 -2.05 26.45
CA ARG A 522 20.38 -1.74 27.88
C ARG A 522 20.60 -2.98 28.77
N ALA A 523 20.19 -4.16 28.31
CA ALA A 523 20.41 -5.41 29.02
C ALA A 523 21.88 -5.88 29.05
N HIS A 524 22.74 -5.33 28.19
CA HIS A 524 24.19 -5.62 28.13
C HIS A 524 25.04 -4.40 28.52
N GLY A 525 24.41 -3.33 29.01
CA GLY A 525 25.08 -2.14 29.50
C GLY A 525 25.63 -2.31 30.92
N PRO A 526 26.57 -1.46 31.35
CA PRO A 526 27.11 -1.49 32.71
C PRO A 526 26.03 -1.27 33.79
N ASP A 527 24.93 -0.60 33.43
CA ASP A 527 23.78 -0.32 34.31
C ASP A 527 22.67 -1.40 34.24
N ALA A 528 22.91 -2.56 33.62
CA ALA A 528 21.90 -3.62 33.43
C ALA A 528 21.36 -4.25 34.73
N MET A 529 21.81 -3.77 35.90
CA MET A 529 21.40 -4.22 37.22
C MET A 529 20.08 -3.59 37.73
N ILE A 530 19.18 -3.19 36.85
CA ILE A 530 17.89 -2.58 37.23
C ILE A 530 16.75 -3.60 37.01
N LEU A 531 16.09 -3.93 38.12
CA LEU A 531 14.91 -4.81 38.19
C LEU A 531 13.75 -4.24 37.38
N VAL A 532 13.21 -5.03 36.44
CA VAL A 532 11.88 -4.81 35.86
C VAL A 532 10.97 -5.92 36.42
N ASP A 533 9.85 -5.54 37.04
CA ASP A 533 8.87 -6.45 37.67
C ASP A 533 9.42 -7.41 38.74
N GLY A 534 10.46 -7.03 39.47
CA GLY A 534 10.98 -7.80 40.61
C GLY A 534 11.71 -9.09 40.23
N GLN A 535 12.05 -9.30 38.95
CA GLN A 535 12.89 -10.42 38.50
C GLN A 535 14.25 -9.92 38.01
N PRO A 536 15.37 -10.56 38.39
CA PRO A 536 16.69 -10.22 37.87
C PRO A 536 16.78 -10.60 36.39
N LEU A 537 17.04 -9.61 35.53
CA LEU A 537 17.40 -9.86 34.14
C LEU A 537 18.76 -10.57 34.14
N GLN A 538 18.85 -11.77 33.56
CA GLN A 538 20.13 -12.47 33.41
C GLN A 538 21.08 -11.57 32.60
N SER A 539 22.22 -11.18 33.21
CA SER A 539 23.25 -10.44 32.48
C SER A 539 23.90 -11.39 31.47
N ASN A 540 23.71 -11.12 30.19
CA ASN A 540 24.31 -11.93 29.12
C ASN A 540 25.77 -11.53 28.81
N GLY A 541 26.45 -10.91 29.78
CA GLY A 541 27.77 -10.31 29.62
C GLY A 541 27.74 -8.97 28.88
N GLU A 542 28.77 -8.16 29.05
CA GLU A 542 28.92 -6.91 28.30
C GLU A 542 29.22 -7.19 26.82
N LEU A 543 28.70 -6.34 25.93
CA LEU A 543 29.02 -6.42 24.51
C LEU A 543 30.42 -5.82 24.26
N GLY A 544 31.31 -6.61 23.66
CA GLY A 544 32.63 -6.12 23.25
C GLY A 544 32.54 -5.15 22.07
N LEU A 545 33.58 -4.32 21.90
CA LEU A 545 33.68 -3.36 20.78
C LEU A 545 33.49 -4.02 19.41
N SER A 546 34.03 -5.22 19.20
CA SER A 546 33.88 -5.98 17.96
C SER A 546 32.42 -6.34 17.67
N GLN A 547 31.65 -6.71 18.69
CA GLN A 547 30.21 -7.01 18.56
C GLN A 547 29.41 -5.74 18.27
N MET A 548 29.75 -4.62 18.92
CA MET A 548 29.10 -3.32 18.65
C MET A 548 29.35 -2.84 17.22
N LEU A 549 30.58 -2.95 16.73
CA LEU A 549 30.93 -2.65 15.34
C LEU A 549 30.22 -3.58 14.37
N HIS A 550 30.08 -4.86 14.72
CA HIS A 550 29.34 -5.82 13.92
C HIS A 550 27.86 -5.44 13.80
N ILE A 551 27.22 -5.05 14.91
CA ILE A 551 25.84 -4.53 14.92
C ILE A 551 25.71 -3.29 14.03
N ALA A 552 26.59 -2.30 14.18
CA ALA A 552 26.57 -1.08 13.38
C ALA A 552 26.75 -1.36 11.87
N THR A 553 27.64 -2.30 11.53
CA THR A 553 27.90 -2.70 10.14
C THR A 553 26.65 -3.32 9.49
N GLN A 554 25.93 -4.16 10.22
CA GLN A 554 24.69 -4.77 9.74
C GLN A 554 23.60 -3.71 9.48
N ILE A 555 23.42 -2.76 10.40
CA ILE A 555 22.46 -1.64 10.23
C ILE A 555 22.86 -0.78 9.02
N ALA A 556 24.15 -0.44 8.90
CA ALA A 556 24.65 0.32 7.75
C ALA A 556 24.39 -0.41 6.42
N SER A 557 24.62 -1.73 6.37
CA SER A 557 24.31 -2.56 5.20
C SER A 557 22.83 -2.53 4.84
N GLY A 558 21.93 -2.64 5.83
CA GLY A 558 20.48 -2.49 5.61
C GLY A 558 20.09 -1.11 5.06
N MET A 559 20.70 -0.03 5.58
CA MET A 559 20.44 1.33 5.10
C MET A 559 20.99 1.60 3.69
N VAL A 560 22.13 0.99 3.33
CA VAL A 560 22.65 1.01 1.94
C VAL A 560 21.65 0.35 1.01
N TYR A 561 21.09 -0.79 1.40
CA TYR A 561 20.04 -1.45 0.63
C TYR A 561 18.79 -0.57 0.47
N LEU A 562 18.26 0.00 1.55
CA LEU A 562 17.09 0.90 1.47
C LEU A 562 17.35 2.10 0.56
N GLY A 563 18.55 2.71 0.64
CA GLY A 563 18.96 3.78 -0.27
C GLY A 563 18.97 3.36 -1.74
N SER A 564 19.43 2.13 -2.03
CA SER A 564 19.41 1.57 -3.40
C SER A 564 17.99 1.31 -3.93
N GLN A 565 17.02 1.09 -3.03
CA GLN A 565 15.60 0.94 -3.36
C GLN A 565 14.85 2.27 -3.31
N HIS A 566 15.58 3.39 -3.21
CA HIS A 566 15.03 4.75 -3.14
C HIS A 566 14.07 4.98 -1.96
N PHE A 567 14.31 4.28 -0.86
CA PHE A 567 13.43 4.24 0.29
C PHE A 567 14.08 4.94 1.50
N VAL A 568 13.35 5.87 2.15
CA VAL A 568 13.82 6.52 3.38
C VAL A 568 13.00 6.05 4.56
N HIS A 569 13.70 5.49 5.55
CA HIS A 569 13.11 4.98 6.78
C HIS A 569 12.41 6.08 7.60
N ARG A 570 13.01 7.28 7.67
CA ARG A 570 12.57 8.49 8.41
C ARG A 570 12.55 8.39 9.94
N ASP A 571 12.53 7.18 10.48
CA ASP A 571 12.66 6.94 11.93
C ASP A 571 13.74 5.88 12.26
N LEU A 572 14.96 6.06 11.74
CA LEU A 572 16.05 5.12 12.06
C LEU A 572 16.53 5.35 13.50
N ALA A 573 16.22 4.41 14.38
CA ALA A 573 16.65 4.42 15.78
C ALA A 573 16.84 2.99 16.30
N THR A 574 17.55 2.82 17.41
CA THR A 574 17.79 1.49 18.02
C THR A 574 16.51 0.78 18.45
N ARG A 575 15.43 1.51 18.77
CA ARG A 575 14.11 0.92 19.08
C ARG A 575 13.42 0.28 17.87
N ASN A 576 13.80 0.67 16.65
CA ASN A 576 13.25 0.17 15.38
C ASN A 576 14.19 -0.85 14.72
N CYS A 577 15.29 -1.21 15.36
CA CYS A 577 16.15 -2.33 14.95
C CYS A 577 15.83 -3.53 15.83
N LEU A 578 15.72 -4.73 15.24
CA LEU A 578 15.41 -5.96 15.94
C LEU A 578 16.60 -6.92 15.95
N VAL A 579 16.75 -7.68 17.04
CA VAL A 579 17.87 -8.59 17.27
C VAL A 579 17.40 -10.06 17.22
N GLY A 580 18.00 -10.82 16.32
CA GLY A 580 17.78 -12.24 16.08
C GLY A 580 18.87 -13.10 16.71
N ASN A 581 18.83 -14.40 16.41
CA ASN A 581 19.85 -15.33 16.90
C ASN A 581 21.23 -14.96 16.37
N GLY A 582 22.27 -15.13 17.22
CA GLY A 582 23.66 -14.93 16.80
C GLY A 582 24.03 -13.47 16.53
N LEU A 583 23.40 -12.51 17.23
CA LEU A 583 23.61 -11.06 17.02
C LEU A 583 23.27 -10.57 15.60
N LEU A 584 22.39 -11.29 14.89
CA LEU A 584 21.82 -10.82 13.63
C LEU A 584 20.91 -9.61 13.91
N VAL A 585 21.20 -8.47 13.29
CA VAL A 585 20.41 -7.25 13.45
C VAL A 585 19.72 -6.90 12.14
N LYS A 586 18.43 -6.58 12.24
CA LYS A 586 17.61 -6.18 11.10
C LYS A 586 16.80 -4.93 11.42
N ILE A 587 16.65 -4.06 10.44
CA ILE A 587 15.85 -2.83 10.55
C ILE A 587 14.38 -3.18 10.31
N GLY A 588 13.49 -2.68 11.17
CA GLY A 588 12.04 -2.84 11.07
C GLY A 588 11.28 -1.57 11.45
N ASP A 589 9.96 -1.69 11.55
CA ASP A 589 8.98 -0.61 11.82
C ASP A 589 9.00 0.55 10.80
N PHE A 590 8.29 0.34 9.69
CA PHE A 590 8.20 1.25 8.55
C PHE A 590 6.99 2.21 8.61
N GLY A 591 6.31 2.31 9.76
CA GLY A 591 5.06 3.08 9.91
C GLY A 591 5.16 4.58 9.62
N MET A 592 6.37 5.12 9.45
CA MET A 592 6.66 6.52 9.09
C MET A 592 7.46 6.67 7.77
N SER A 593 7.71 5.58 7.05
CA SER A 593 8.60 5.57 5.90
C SER A 593 7.90 6.01 4.60
N ARG A 594 8.65 6.63 3.68
CA ARG A 594 8.14 7.05 2.35
C ARG A 594 9.21 6.85 1.26
N ASP A 595 8.76 6.63 0.03
CA ASP A 595 9.59 6.72 -1.18
C ASP A 595 10.06 8.18 -1.38
N ILE A 596 11.33 8.38 -1.73
CA ILE A 596 11.93 9.72 -1.92
C ILE A 596 11.41 10.37 -3.20
N TYR A 597 11.13 9.59 -4.24
CA TYR A 597 10.79 10.14 -5.56
C TYR A 597 9.30 10.42 -5.74
N SER A 598 8.51 10.31 -4.66
CA SER A 598 7.17 10.90 -4.60
C SER A 598 7.19 12.40 -4.23
N SER A 599 8.37 13.02 -4.10
CA SER A 599 8.50 14.46 -3.84
C SER A 599 9.85 15.00 -4.30
N ASP A 600 9.83 15.78 -5.37
CA ASP A 600 10.94 16.63 -5.79
C ASP A 600 11.14 17.81 -4.80
N TYR A 601 12.41 18.07 -4.51
CA TYR A 601 13.03 19.23 -3.85
C TYR A 601 12.79 19.50 -2.35
N TYR A 602 13.92 19.41 -1.61
CA TYR A 602 14.23 20.28 -0.48
C TYR A 602 13.93 21.74 -0.83
N ARG A 603 13.13 22.42 -0.02
CA ARG A 603 13.24 23.87 0.13
C ARG A 603 14.12 24.14 1.34
N GLU A 604 15.27 24.76 1.08
CA GLU A 604 16.06 25.46 2.08
C GLU A 604 15.15 26.45 2.82
N ARG A 605 15.34 26.56 4.14
CA ARG A 605 14.67 27.56 4.97
C ARG A 605 15.21 28.95 4.67
#